data_AF-A0A7V8FKA4-F1
#
_entry.id   AF-A0A7V8FKA4-F1
#
_cell.length_a   1.000
_cell.length_b   1.000
_cell.length_c   1.000
_cell.angle_alpha   90.00
_cell.angle_beta   90.00
_cell.angle_gamma   90.00
#
_symmetry.space_group_name_H-M   'P 1'
#
loop_
_entity.id
_entity.type
_entity.pdbx_description
1 polymer ?
#
loop_
_entity_poly.entity_id
_entity_poly.type
_entity_poly.pdbx_seq_one_letter_code
_entity_poly.pdbx_strand_id
1 'polypeptide(L)'
;MIQELGKAAPIRLVCQLMDYPRSSYYAWLRREPRIDRELLAQVDLVRRIHKSHRGSCGSRKMAKELTNRGLPVGRYRARTLMRRAGVKARQHRRHKYHSLGPQALTAPNVLERQFNPEAPNQVWAGDITYIPTQQGWLYLAVVVDLFARRIVGWAPSHEGNA
;
A
#
# COMPACT_ATOMS: atom_id res chain seq x y z
N MET A 1 -30.76 2.58 -28.42
CA MET A 1 -31.51 1.55 -29.19
C MET A 1 -32.99 1.90 -29.33
N ILE A 2 -33.82 1.84 -28.26
CA ILE A 2 -35.26 2.23 -28.35
C ILE A 2 -35.46 3.67 -28.85
N GLN A 3 -34.62 4.62 -28.39
CA GLN A 3 -34.64 6.01 -28.88
C GLN A 3 -34.31 6.15 -30.37
N GLU A 4 -33.44 5.30 -30.92
CA GLU A 4 -33.02 5.38 -32.33
C GLU A 4 -34.10 4.78 -33.24
N LEU A 5 -34.64 3.61 -32.87
CA LEU A 5 -35.74 2.97 -33.61
C LEU A 5 -37.06 3.75 -33.49
N GLY A 6 -37.25 4.48 -32.40
CA GLY A 6 -38.39 5.37 -32.17
C GLY A 6 -38.47 6.57 -33.12
N LYS A 7 -37.41 6.86 -33.90
CA LYS A 7 -37.42 7.89 -34.95
C LYS A 7 -38.13 7.41 -36.23
N ALA A 8 -38.11 6.10 -36.49
CA ALA A 8 -38.68 5.48 -37.69
C ALA A 8 -40.03 4.80 -37.45
N ALA A 9 -40.35 4.46 -36.19
CA ALA A 9 -41.58 3.77 -35.83
C ALA A 9 -42.12 4.26 -34.47
N PRO A 10 -43.44 4.09 -34.19
CA PRO A 10 -44.01 4.47 -32.91
C PRO A 10 -43.32 3.77 -31.73
N ILE A 11 -42.99 4.53 -30.67
CA ILE A 11 -42.35 4.01 -29.44
C ILE A 11 -43.09 2.79 -28.88
N ARG A 12 -44.44 2.75 -28.99
CA ARG A 12 -45.24 1.60 -28.56
C ARG A 12 -44.84 0.31 -29.29
N LEU A 13 -44.69 0.37 -30.61
CA LEU A 13 -44.33 -0.77 -31.45
C LEU A 13 -42.90 -1.23 -31.13
N VAL A 14 -41.97 -0.28 -31.01
CA VAL A 14 -40.56 -0.57 -30.67
C VAL A 14 -40.45 -1.24 -29.29
N CYS A 15 -41.18 -0.72 -28.29
CA CYS A 15 -41.22 -1.31 -26.96
C CYS A 15 -41.82 -2.73 -26.95
N GLN A 16 -42.90 -2.96 -27.72
CA GLN A 16 -43.51 -4.29 -27.84
C GLN A 16 -42.58 -5.29 -28.53
N LEU A 17 -41.91 -4.89 -29.61
CA LEU A 17 -40.99 -5.75 -30.35
C LEU A 17 -39.76 -6.17 -29.53
N MET A 18 -39.41 -5.36 -28.51
CA MET A 18 -38.29 -5.58 -27.60
C MET A 18 -38.70 -6.11 -26.23
N ASP A 19 -39.97 -6.51 -26.06
CA ASP A 19 -40.53 -7.04 -24.81
C ASP A 19 -40.27 -6.12 -23.60
N TYR A 20 -40.41 -4.81 -23.80
CA TYR A 20 -40.20 -3.79 -22.76
C TYR A 20 -41.51 -3.03 -22.48
N PRO A 21 -41.90 -2.82 -21.22
CA PRO A 21 -43.05 -1.98 -20.91
C PRO A 21 -42.84 -0.53 -21.35
N ARG A 22 -43.83 0.03 -22.05
CA ARG A 22 -43.82 1.44 -22.50
C ARG A 22 -43.62 2.42 -21.33
N SER A 23 -44.20 2.12 -20.17
CA SER A 23 -44.05 2.91 -18.95
C SER A 23 -42.59 3.00 -18.49
N SER A 24 -41.83 1.90 -18.59
CA SER A 24 -40.41 1.86 -18.25
C SER A 24 -39.57 2.79 -19.12
N TYR A 25 -39.89 2.90 -20.42
CA TYR A 25 -39.19 3.82 -21.33
C TYR A 25 -39.39 5.28 -20.92
N TYR A 26 -40.63 5.72 -20.67
CA TYR A 26 -40.89 7.10 -20.25
C TYR A 26 -40.48 7.36 -18.79
N ALA A 27 -40.43 6.35 -17.93
CA ALA A 27 -39.86 6.46 -16.60
C ALA A 27 -38.33 6.66 -16.65
N TRP A 28 -37.65 5.94 -17.56
CA TRP A 28 -36.23 6.16 -17.84
C TRP A 28 -35.97 7.53 -18.45
N LEU A 29 -36.81 7.98 -19.40
CA LEU A 29 -36.67 9.29 -20.05
C LEU A 29 -36.86 10.45 -19.06
N ARG A 30 -37.76 10.28 -18.08
CA ARG A 30 -37.99 11.23 -16.99
C ARG A 30 -36.97 11.14 -15.86
N ARG A 31 -36.05 10.16 -15.92
CA ARG A 31 -35.05 9.96 -14.89
C ARG A 31 -33.92 10.96 -15.12
N GLU A 32 -33.87 12.01 -14.30
CA GLU A 32 -32.71 12.88 -14.29
C GLU A 32 -31.47 12.09 -13.81
N PRO A 33 -30.30 12.28 -14.46
CA PRO A 33 -29.05 11.74 -13.95
C PRO A 33 -28.76 12.38 -12.59
N ARG A 34 -29.01 11.61 -11.52
CA ARG A 34 -28.79 12.07 -10.16
C ARG A 34 -27.29 12.09 -9.88
N ILE A 35 -26.69 13.27 -10.00
CA ILE A 35 -25.30 13.49 -9.57
C ILE A 35 -25.27 13.48 -8.05
N ASP A 36 -24.76 12.40 -7.49
CA ASP A 36 -24.49 12.30 -6.06
C ASP A 36 -23.24 13.12 -5.71
N ARG A 37 -23.46 14.39 -5.34
CA ARG A 37 -22.40 15.33 -4.95
C ARG A 37 -21.60 14.83 -3.75
N GLU A 38 -22.25 14.14 -2.82
CA GLU A 38 -21.60 13.59 -1.63
C GLU A 38 -20.63 12.48 -2.02
N LEU A 39 -21.06 11.58 -2.89
CA LEU A 39 -20.19 10.53 -3.43
C LEU A 39 -18.99 11.11 -4.17
N LEU A 40 -19.19 12.14 -5.00
CA LEU A 40 -18.08 12.81 -5.71
C LEU A 40 -17.06 13.39 -4.73
N ALA A 41 -17.53 14.06 -3.68
CA ALA A 41 -16.67 14.59 -2.63
C ALA A 41 -15.88 13.48 -1.90
N GLN A 42 -16.52 12.34 -1.61
CA GLN A 42 -15.86 11.17 -1.00
C GLN A 42 -14.78 10.58 -1.93
N VAL A 43 -15.08 10.47 -3.22
CA VAL A 43 -14.14 9.97 -4.24
C VAL A 43 -12.92 10.89 -4.36
N ASP A 44 -13.13 12.21 -4.37
CA ASP A 44 -12.03 13.17 -4.42
C ASP A 44 -11.19 13.19 -3.14
N LEU A 45 -11.82 13.04 -1.97
CA LEU A 45 -11.10 12.88 -0.71
C LEU A 45 -10.19 11.64 -0.75
N VAL A 46 -10.68 10.51 -1.27
CA VAL A 46 -9.88 9.29 -1.46
C VAL A 46 -8.68 9.54 -2.37
N ARG A 47 -8.84 10.28 -3.48
CA ARG A 47 -7.72 10.65 -4.36
C ARG A 47 -6.68 11.50 -3.64
N ARG A 48 -7.10 12.49 -2.85
CA ARG A 48 -6.21 13.35 -2.06
C ARG A 48 -5.40 12.54 -1.04
N ILE A 49 -6.06 11.67 -0.27
CA ILE A 49 -5.40 10.79 0.71
C ILE A 49 -4.43 9.83 0.01
N HIS A 50 -4.84 9.23 -1.11
CA HIS A 50 -3.98 8.32 -1.86
C HIS A 50 -2.70 9.02 -2.36
N LYS A 51 -2.84 10.26 -2.86
CA LYS A 51 -1.72 11.11 -3.30
C LYS A 51 -0.80 11.49 -2.13
N SER A 52 -1.35 11.90 -0.99
CA SER A 52 -0.55 12.28 0.19
C SER A 52 0.28 11.12 0.74
N HIS A 53 -0.22 9.88 0.61
CA HIS A 53 0.50 8.67 0.99
C HIS A 53 1.34 8.05 -0.13
N ARG A 54 1.61 8.78 -1.22
CA ARG A 54 2.42 8.34 -2.37
C ARG A 54 1.96 6.99 -2.94
N GLY A 55 0.67 6.72 -2.89
CA GLY A 55 0.08 5.49 -3.40
C GLY A 55 0.17 4.26 -2.49
N SER A 56 0.75 4.35 -1.30
CA SER A 56 0.87 3.21 -0.36
C SER A 56 -0.45 2.83 0.34
N CYS A 57 -1.46 3.70 0.29
CA CYS A 57 -2.68 3.53 1.07
C CYS A 57 -3.61 2.46 0.48
N GLY A 58 -3.73 1.32 1.19
CA GLY A 58 -4.70 0.25 0.91
C GLY A 58 -6.00 0.40 1.68
N SER A 59 -7.00 -0.45 1.39
CA SER A 59 -8.37 -0.35 1.95
C SER A 59 -8.47 -0.21 3.47
N ARG A 60 -7.62 -0.89 4.25
CA ARG A 60 -7.60 -0.77 5.72
C ARG A 60 -7.12 0.61 6.17
N LYS A 61 -5.99 1.07 5.63
CA LYS A 61 -5.43 2.39 5.95
C LYS A 61 -6.35 3.51 5.45
N MET A 62 -6.93 3.35 4.27
CA MET A 62 -7.89 4.29 3.70
C MET A 62 -9.13 4.43 4.58
N ALA A 63 -9.66 3.32 5.11
CA ALA A 63 -10.78 3.37 6.04
C ALA A 63 -10.45 4.18 7.32
N LYS A 64 -9.26 3.97 7.88
CA LYS A 64 -8.78 4.73 9.04
C LYS A 64 -8.61 6.23 8.72
N GLU A 65 -7.97 6.56 7.59
CA GLU A 65 -7.77 7.95 7.16
C GLU A 65 -9.09 8.68 6.89
N LEU A 66 -10.06 8.03 6.25
CA LEU A 66 -11.38 8.60 6.02
C LEU A 66 -12.12 8.83 7.33
N THR A 67 -12.08 7.85 8.24
CA THR A 67 -12.71 7.95 9.56
C THR A 67 -12.08 9.06 10.40
N ASN A 68 -10.75 9.17 10.42
CA ASN A 68 -10.03 10.24 11.09
C ASN A 68 -10.35 11.64 10.55
N ARG A 69 -10.86 11.73 9.32
CA ARG A 69 -11.25 12.99 8.65
C ARG A 69 -12.76 13.23 8.70
N GLY A 70 -13.47 12.55 9.59
CA GLY A 70 -14.91 12.76 9.83
C GLY A 70 -15.83 11.96 8.91
N LEU A 71 -15.31 11.05 8.09
CA LEU A 71 -16.12 10.15 7.25
C LEU A 71 -16.04 8.72 7.79
N PRO A 72 -16.94 8.31 8.71
CA PRO A 72 -16.90 6.97 9.30
C PRO A 72 -17.21 5.91 8.24
N VAL A 73 -16.19 5.16 7.84
CA VAL A 73 -16.33 4.12 6.80
C VAL A 73 -15.60 2.84 7.19
N GLY A 74 -16.29 1.72 7.01
CA GLY A 74 -15.68 0.40 7.10
C GLY A 74 -14.79 0.09 5.89
N ARG A 75 -13.96 -0.95 6.04
CA ARG A 75 -13.03 -1.45 5.00
C ARG A 75 -13.70 -1.70 3.65
N TYR A 76 -14.93 -2.21 3.63
CA TYR A 76 -15.66 -2.52 2.40
C TYR A 76 -16.06 -1.25 1.64
N ARG A 77 -16.60 -0.25 2.34
CA ARG A 77 -16.96 1.04 1.74
C ARG A 77 -15.73 1.78 1.26
N ALA A 78 -14.64 1.78 2.04
CA ALA A 78 -13.35 2.32 1.61
C ALA A 78 -12.85 1.65 0.32
N ARG A 79 -12.96 0.32 0.19
CA ARG A 79 -12.62 -0.41 -1.04
C ARG A 79 -13.47 0.03 -2.23
N THR A 80 -14.77 0.21 -2.05
CA THR A 80 -15.68 0.70 -3.10
C THR A 80 -15.33 2.11 -3.54
N LEU A 81 -15.06 3.01 -2.59
CA LEU A 81 -14.61 4.37 -2.90
C LEU A 81 -13.26 4.38 -3.61
N MET A 82 -12.31 3.54 -3.21
CA MET A 82 -11.02 3.38 -3.91
C MET A 82 -11.21 2.92 -5.37
N ARG A 83 -12.13 1.95 -5.62
CA ARG A 83 -12.46 1.51 -6.97
C ARG A 83 -13.08 2.63 -7.80
N ARG A 84 -14.05 3.37 -7.25
CA ARG A 84 -14.66 4.55 -7.91
C ARG A 84 -13.65 5.66 -8.17
N ALA A 85 -12.68 5.84 -7.28
CA ALA A 85 -11.59 6.81 -7.44
C ALA A 85 -10.50 6.36 -8.43
N GLY A 86 -10.50 5.10 -8.87
CA GLY A 86 -9.47 4.55 -9.76
C GLY A 86 -8.11 4.34 -9.08
N VAL A 87 -8.08 4.20 -7.75
CA VAL A 87 -6.82 4.08 -6.98
C VAL A 87 -6.63 2.68 -6.41
N LYS A 88 -5.38 2.21 -6.40
CA LYS A 88 -4.96 0.94 -5.81
C LYS A 88 -3.66 1.11 -5.04
N ALA A 89 -3.50 0.39 -3.94
CA ALA A 89 -2.24 0.40 -3.20
C ALA A 89 -1.09 -0.04 -4.11
N ARG A 90 -0.06 0.79 -4.22
CA ARG A 90 1.20 0.47 -4.89
C ARG A 90 2.13 -0.12 -3.84
N GLN A 91 2.54 -1.37 -4.02
CA GLN A 91 3.69 -1.89 -3.29
C GLN A 91 4.96 -1.27 -3.86
N HIS A 92 5.88 -0.88 -2.99
CA HIS A 92 7.23 -0.54 -3.42
C HIS A 92 7.84 -1.79 -4.05
N ARG A 93 8.35 -1.67 -5.27
CA ARG A 93 9.07 -2.76 -5.92
C ARG A 93 10.28 -3.07 -5.04
N ARG A 94 10.47 -4.34 -4.65
CA ARG A 94 11.65 -4.74 -3.87
C ARG A 94 12.90 -4.30 -4.64
N HIS A 95 13.82 -3.62 -3.96
CA HIS A 95 15.13 -3.30 -4.53
C HIS A 95 15.80 -4.64 -4.87
N LYS A 96 16.15 -4.83 -6.14
CA LYS A 96 16.92 -6.01 -6.55
C LYS A 96 18.38 -5.69 -6.23
N TYR A 97 18.92 -6.31 -5.19
CA TYR A 97 20.36 -6.30 -5.00
C TYR A 97 20.98 -7.04 -6.19
N HIS A 98 21.95 -6.40 -6.86
CA HIS A 98 22.78 -7.10 -7.82
C HIS A 98 23.58 -8.16 -7.07
N SER A 99 23.41 -9.43 -7.42
CA SER A 99 24.31 -10.48 -6.94
C SER A 99 25.68 -10.18 -7.53
N LEU A 100 26.68 -9.94 -6.69
CA LEU A 100 28.07 -9.63 -7.08
C LEU A 100 28.81 -10.86 -7.68
N GLY A 101 28.10 -11.74 -8.39
CA GLY A 101 28.62 -13.02 -8.87
C GLY A 101 28.59 -14.12 -7.79
N PRO A 102 29.29 -15.25 -8.01
CA PRO A 102 29.44 -16.30 -7.02
C PRO A 102 30.13 -15.73 -5.77
N GLN A 103 29.57 -16.07 -4.60
CA GLN A 103 30.11 -15.64 -3.32
C GLN A 103 31.57 -16.16 -3.22
N ALA A 104 32.54 -15.26 -3.02
CA ALA A 104 33.90 -15.66 -2.76
C ALA A 104 33.92 -16.42 -1.43
N LEU A 105 33.99 -17.75 -1.51
CA LEU A 105 34.11 -18.63 -0.35
C LEU A 105 35.55 -18.58 0.15
N THR A 106 35.97 -17.42 0.66
CA THR A 106 37.32 -17.22 1.23
C THR A 106 37.51 -18.05 2.49
N ALA A 107 36.41 -18.42 3.18
CA ALA A 107 36.42 -19.34 4.31
C ALA A 107 35.07 -20.08 4.43
N PRO A 108 35.05 -21.30 4.99
CA PRO A 108 33.81 -21.99 5.31
C PRO A 108 33.02 -21.21 6.37
N ASN A 109 31.71 -21.04 6.15
CA ASN A 109 30.83 -20.40 7.13
C ASN A 109 30.49 -21.38 8.26
N VAL A 110 31.35 -21.48 9.27
CA VAL A 110 31.19 -22.40 10.41
C VAL A 110 29.87 -22.16 11.17
N LEU A 111 29.34 -20.94 11.16
CA LEU A 111 28.09 -20.63 11.84
C LEU A 111 26.86 -21.21 11.14
N GLU A 112 26.89 -21.40 9.81
CA GLU A 112 25.80 -21.95 9.01
C GLU A 112 24.39 -21.41 9.34
N ARG A 113 24.28 -20.11 9.67
CA ARG A 113 23.02 -19.46 10.10
C ARG A 113 22.41 -20.02 11.40
N GLN A 114 23.20 -20.69 12.23
CA GLN A 114 22.79 -21.13 13.57
C GLN A 114 22.83 -19.95 14.55
N PHE A 115 21.74 -19.21 14.66
CA PHE A 115 21.66 -18.02 15.52
C PHE A 115 21.17 -18.30 16.94
N ASN A 116 21.18 -19.57 17.37
CA ASN A 116 20.70 -19.99 18.69
C ASN A 116 21.68 -20.97 19.36
N PRO A 117 22.88 -20.49 19.76
CA PRO A 117 23.85 -21.30 20.50
C PRO A 117 23.27 -21.80 21.83
N GLU A 118 23.92 -22.76 22.48
CA GLU A 118 23.40 -23.43 23.69
C GLU A 118 23.83 -22.74 24.99
N ALA A 119 24.88 -21.92 24.95
CA ALA A 119 25.39 -21.19 26.11
C ALA A 119 25.92 -19.79 25.76
N PRO A 120 26.02 -18.88 26.75
CA PRO A 120 26.67 -17.58 26.55
C PRO A 120 28.12 -17.70 26.09
N ASN A 121 28.62 -16.67 25.41
CA ASN A 121 29.99 -16.50 24.95
C ASN A 121 30.50 -17.55 23.95
N GLN A 122 29.61 -18.28 23.28
CA GLN A 122 29.99 -19.23 22.22
C GLN A 122 30.04 -18.60 20.84
N VAL A 123 29.06 -17.75 20.52
CA VAL A 123 28.98 -17.05 19.24
C VAL A 123 28.58 -15.60 19.47
N TRP A 124 29.36 -14.69 18.91
CA TRP A 124 29.09 -13.26 18.89
C TRP A 124 28.79 -12.80 17.47
N ALA A 125 27.85 -11.88 17.33
CA ALA A 125 27.57 -11.19 16.08
C ALA A 125 27.91 -9.71 16.23
N GLY A 126 28.68 -9.18 15.29
CA GLY A 126 28.99 -7.77 15.19
C GLY A 126 28.22 -7.10 14.05
N ASP A 127 27.84 -5.85 14.24
CA ASP A 127 27.32 -4.99 13.17
C ASP A 127 27.85 -3.56 13.35
N ILE A 128 27.97 -2.83 12.23
CA ILE A 128 28.30 -1.40 12.24
C ILE A 128 27.08 -0.65 11.73
N THR A 129 26.60 0.30 12.52
CA THR A 129 25.49 1.17 12.15
C THR A 129 25.87 2.64 12.21
N TYR A 130 25.08 3.49 11.54
CA TYR A 130 25.35 4.91 11.41
C TYR A 130 24.19 5.70 12.02
N ILE A 131 24.49 6.48 13.04
CA ILE A 131 23.51 7.27 13.78
C ILE A 131 23.65 8.73 13.35
N PRO A 132 22.61 9.36 12.76
CA PRO A 132 22.63 10.78 12.44
C PRO A 132 22.54 11.60 13.73
N THR A 133 23.47 12.54 13.92
CA THR A 133 23.49 13.48 15.05
C THR A 133 23.55 14.92 14.56
N GLN A 134 23.39 15.90 15.46
CA GLN A 134 23.53 17.32 15.11
C GLN A 134 24.97 17.71 14.72
N GLN A 135 25.96 16.90 15.13
CA GLN A 135 27.39 17.13 14.86
C GLN A 135 27.89 16.32 13.64
N GLY A 136 26.99 15.62 12.94
CA GLY A 136 27.32 14.73 11.82
C GLY A 136 27.00 13.26 12.12
N TRP A 137 27.65 12.36 11.40
CA TRP A 137 27.44 10.92 11.54
C TRP A 137 28.27 10.33 12.67
N LEU A 138 27.63 9.51 13.50
CA LEU A 138 28.29 8.65 14.49
C LEU A 138 28.29 7.21 13.98
N TYR A 139 29.46 6.64 13.86
CA TYR A 139 29.68 5.25 13.45
C TYR A 139 29.72 4.42 14.73
N LEU A 140 28.80 3.47 14.88
CA LEU A 140 28.68 2.64 16.07
C LEU A 140 28.90 1.18 15.69
N ALA A 141 30.01 0.60 16.16
CA ALA A 141 30.23 -0.83 16.13
C ALA A 141 29.63 -1.46 17.41
N VAL A 142 28.84 -2.52 17.25
CA VAL A 142 28.21 -3.24 18.37
C VAL A 142 28.48 -4.73 18.22
N VAL A 143 28.82 -5.39 19.33
CA VAL A 143 28.95 -6.84 19.42
C VAL A 143 27.88 -7.38 20.38
N VAL A 144 27.11 -8.36 19.90
CA VAL A 144 26.01 -8.99 20.62
C VAL A 144 26.29 -10.48 20.82
N ASP A 145 26.03 -10.95 22.03
CA ASP A 145 25.99 -12.38 22.33
C ASP A 145 24.72 -13.03 21.78
N LEU A 146 24.87 -14.05 20.93
CA LEU A 146 23.71 -14.67 20.26
C LEU A 146 22.83 -15.52 21.18
N PHE A 147 23.36 -16.03 22.29
CA PHE A 147 22.58 -16.77 23.28
C PHE A 147 21.79 -15.79 24.16
N ALA A 148 22.50 -14.90 24.86
CA ALA A 148 21.94 -14.03 25.88
C ALA A 148 21.24 -12.80 25.29
N ARG A 149 21.39 -12.52 23.99
CA ARG A 149 20.82 -11.35 23.29
C ARG A 149 21.19 -10.02 23.93
N ARG A 150 22.38 -9.95 24.54
CA ARG A 150 22.91 -8.77 25.21
C ARG A 150 24.11 -8.21 24.47
N ILE A 151 24.28 -6.90 24.56
CA ILE A 151 25.48 -6.23 24.07
C ILE A 151 26.65 -6.61 24.98
N VAL A 152 27.72 -7.13 24.40
CA VAL A 152 28.96 -7.49 25.12
C VAL A 152 30.09 -6.49 24.86
N GLY A 153 29.97 -5.67 23.82
CA GLY A 153 30.89 -4.57 23.52
C GLY A 153 30.29 -3.59 22.52
N TRP A 154 30.74 -2.34 22.59
CA TRP A 154 30.39 -1.31 21.62
C TRP A 154 31.47 -0.23 21.56
N ALA A 155 31.63 0.41 20.40
CA ALA A 155 32.58 1.49 20.19
C ALA A 155 31.99 2.54 19.25
N PRO A 156 31.92 3.82 19.66
CA PRO A 156 31.55 4.92 18.79
C PRO A 156 32.78 5.56 18.12
N SER A 157 32.61 6.05 16.90
CA SER A 157 33.61 6.87 16.20
C SER A 157 32.93 7.98 15.41
N HIS A 158 33.54 9.17 15.38
CA HIS A 158 33.17 10.24 14.45
C HIS A 158 33.95 10.18 13.13
N GLU A 159 35.00 9.36 13.08
CA GLU A 159 35.79 9.09 11.90
C GLU A 159 35.28 7.79 11.26
N GLY A 160 35.00 7.83 9.96
CA GLY A 160 34.55 6.67 9.18
C GLY A 160 35.68 5.67 8.88
N ASN A 161 36.52 5.38 9.86
CA ASN A 161 37.60 4.41 9.75
C ASN A 161 37.13 3.10 10.41
N ALA A 162 36.83 2.12 9.58
CA ALA A 162 36.65 0.72 9.97
C ALA A 162 38.00 -0.01 9.92
#